data_AF-A0A7C0WIK6-F1
#
_entry.id   AF-A0A7C0WIK6-F1
#
_cell.length_a   1.000
_cell.length_b   1.000
_cell.length_c   1.000
_cell.angle_alpha   90.00
_cell.angle_beta   90.00
_cell.angle_gamma   90.00
#
_symmetry.space_group_name_H-M   'P 1'
#
loop_
_entity.id
_entity.type
_entity.pdbx_description
1 polymer ?
#
loop_
_entity_poly.entity_id
_entity_poly.type
_entity_poly.pdbx_seq_one_letter_code
_entity_poly.pdbx_strand_id
1 'polypeptide(L)'
;MKKKAFIYFILIITIINLSSLGVILYQRSKISLLPSVRGQKVFEQVKREVKLTPGQMEQFQKLRIAFHTQLDSLSANVDQKNKLLAVEIKKDSPDTLIINQLVGDISARQTESQYLVIHHFFSIKKILTKQQQEKFFNIVLQRFMRKNQLSGPACVRQKDIPNK
;
A
#
# COMPACT_ATOMS: atom_id res chain seq x y z
N MET A 1 -22.20 -43.62 -4.19
CA MET A 1 -20.74 -43.40 -4.15
C MET A 1 -20.30 -42.03 -4.68
N LYS A 2 -20.89 -41.52 -5.78
CA LYS A 2 -20.50 -40.23 -6.41
C LYS A 2 -20.69 -38.97 -5.55
N LYS A 3 -21.74 -38.89 -4.72
CA LYS A 3 -22.00 -37.74 -3.83
C LYS A 3 -20.96 -37.60 -2.71
N LYS A 4 -20.54 -38.71 -2.10
CA LYS A 4 -19.49 -38.70 -1.06
C LYS A 4 -18.14 -38.30 -1.64
N ALA A 5 -17.80 -38.81 -2.83
CA ALA A 5 -16.60 -38.41 -3.56
C ALA A 5 -16.60 -36.91 -3.93
N PHE A 6 -17.74 -36.37 -4.37
CA PHE A 6 -17.89 -34.94 -4.65
C PHE A 6 -17.74 -34.06 -3.40
N ILE A 7 -18.29 -34.51 -2.26
CA ILE A 7 -18.12 -33.82 -0.97
C ILE A 7 -16.65 -33.81 -0.54
N TYR A 8 -15.94 -34.94 -0.63
CA TYR A 8 -14.51 -34.99 -0.31
C TYR A 8 -13.68 -34.11 -1.25
N PHE A 9 -14.03 -34.05 -2.53
CA PHE A 9 -13.37 -33.19 -3.50
C PHE A 9 -13.52 -31.69 -3.16
N ILE A 10 -14.73 -31.25 -2.81
CA ILE A 10 -14.95 -29.86 -2.35
C ILE A 10 -14.17 -29.59 -1.06
N LEU A 11 -14.20 -30.51 -0.11
CA LEU A 11 -13.54 -30.36 1.19
C LEU A 11 -12.01 -30.20 1.03
N ILE A 12 -11.39 -30.96 0.13
CA ILE A 12 -9.96 -30.84 -0.21
C ILE A 12 -9.65 -29.48 -0.84
N ILE A 13 -10.46 -29.03 -1.82
CA ILE A 13 -10.28 -27.71 -2.45
C ILE A 13 -10.41 -26.59 -1.43
N THR A 14 -11.38 -26.67 -0.51
CA THR A 14 -11.56 -25.68 0.54
C THR A 14 -10.33 -25.62 1.46
N ILE A 15 -9.80 -26.77 1.89
CA ILE A 15 -8.60 -26.82 2.75
C ILE A 15 -7.38 -26.21 2.05
N ILE A 16 -7.15 -26.54 0.77
CA ILE A 16 -6.02 -25.99 0.00
C ILE A 16 -6.13 -24.47 -0.10
N ASN A 17 -7.32 -23.94 -0.41
CA ASN A 17 -7.55 -22.50 -0.50
C ASN A 17 -7.40 -21.79 0.86
N LEU A 18 -7.90 -22.40 1.95
CA LEU A 18 -7.74 -21.86 3.31
C LEU A 18 -6.28 -21.84 3.76
N SER A 19 -5.53 -22.89 3.43
CA SER A 19 -4.11 -23.02 3.76
C SER A 19 -3.28 -21.99 2.98
N SER A 20 -3.56 -21.82 1.69
CA SER A 20 -2.94 -20.79 0.84
C SER A 20 -3.21 -19.39 1.40
N LEU A 21 -4.45 -19.09 1.78
CA LEU A 21 -4.82 -17.83 2.41
C LEU A 21 -4.07 -17.63 3.74
N GLY A 22 -3.99 -18.66 4.58
CA GLY A 22 -3.25 -18.64 5.85
C GLY A 22 -1.76 -18.33 5.66
N VAL A 23 -1.10 -18.95 4.67
CA VAL A 23 0.30 -18.69 4.33
C VAL A 23 0.49 -17.24 3.86
N ILE A 24 -0.39 -16.73 2.99
CA ILE A 24 -0.33 -15.34 2.51
C ILE A 24 -0.50 -14.35 3.67
N LEU A 25 -1.43 -14.59 4.58
CA LEU A 25 -1.67 -13.74 5.75
C LEU A 25 -0.49 -13.80 6.74
N TYR A 26 0.05 -14.99 7.00
CA TYR A 26 1.22 -15.18 7.87
C TYR A 26 2.49 -14.52 7.29
N GLN A 27 2.69 -14.62 5.98
CA GLN A 27 3.85 -14.02 5.34
C GLN A 27 3.71 -12.50 5.25
N ARG A 28 2.50 -11.96 5.05
CA ARG A 28 2.24 -10.52 5.15
C ARG A 28 2.45 -9.98 6.56
N SER A 29 2.03 -10.69 7.60
CA SER A 29 2.23 -10.24 9.00
C SER A 29 3.70 -10.25 9.42
N LYS A 30 4.50 -11.20 8.91
CA LYS A 30 5.95 -11.24 9.18
C LYS A 30 6.73 -10.16 8.41
N ILE A 31 6.28 -9.78 7.21
CA ILE A 31 6.91 -8.74 6.37
C ILE A 31 6.66 -7.33 6.91
N SER A 32 5.57 -7.08 7.67
CA SER A 32 5.30 -5.75 8.24
C SER A 32 6.28 -5.35 9.36
N LEU A 33 6.95 -6.30 10.00
CA LEU A 33 7.89 -6.06 11.11
C LEU A 33 9.32 -5.73 10.65
N LEU A 34 9.64 -5.92 9.37
CA LEU A 34 10.95 -5.57 8.81
C LEU A 34 10.87 -4.21 8.11
N PRO A 35 11.75 -3.24 8.43
CA PRO A 35 11.84 -2.04 7.61
C PRO A 35 12.06 -2.49 6.17
N SER A 36 11.25 -1.94 5.25
CA SER A 36 11.30 -2.33 3.85
C SER A 36 12.75 -2.24 3.35
N VAL A 37 13.39 -3.38 3.14
CA VAL A 37 14.75 -3.49 2.56
C VAL A 37 14.84 -2.67 1.27
N ARG A 38 13.71 -2.58 0.56
CA ARG A 38 13.51 -1.75 -0.63
C ARG A 38 13.57 -0.25 -0.36
N GLY A 39 13.01 0.22 0.76
CA GLY A 39 13.05 1.62 1.17
C GLY A 39 14.48 2.05 1.54
N GLN A 40 15.18 1.22 2.30
CA GLN A 40 16.57 1.44 2.69
C GLN A 40 17.49 1.57 1.46
N LYS A 41 17.36 0.67 0.48
CA LYS A 41 18.16 0.72 -0.75
C LYS A 41 18.03 2.02 -1.54
N VAL A 42 16.83 2.59 -1.62
CA VAL A 42 16.61 3.86 -2.34
C VAL A 42 17.16 5.04 -1.56
N PHE A 43 17.07 5.01 -0.23
CA PHE A 43 17.71 6.04 0.58
C PHE A 43 19.23 6.06 0.40
N GLU A 44 19.87 4.90 0.43
CA GLU A 44 21.31 4.81 0.17
C GLU A 44 21.68 5.27 -1.25
N GLN A 45 20.82 4.97 -2.23
CA GLN A 45 21.00 5.46 -3.60
C GLN A 45 20.92 7.00 -3.66
N VAL A 46 19.90 7.60 -3.05
CA VAL A 46 19.75 9.07 -2.97
C VAL A 46 20.95 9.71 -2.27
N LYS A 47 21.40 9.15 -1.14
CA LYS A 47 22.56 9.64 -0.40
C LYS A 47 23.82 9.67 -1.27
N ARG A 48 24.06 8.60 -2.04
CA ARG A 48 25.23 8.46 -2.91
C ARG A 48 25.18 9.36 -4.14
N GLU A 49 24.05 9.41 -4.83
CA GLU A 49 23.94 10.04 -6.16
C GLU A 49 23.64 11.54 -6.11
N VAL A 50 22.82 11.98 -5.15
CA VAL A 50 22.42 13.39 -5.02
C VAL A 50 23.54 14.24 -4.40
N LYS A 51 24.49 13.62 -3.67
CA LYS A 51 25.62 14.30 -3.01
C LYS A 51 25.14 15.46 -2.14
N LEU A 52 24.29 15.15 -1.16
CA LEU A 52 23.80 16.13 -0.19
C LEU A 52 24.96 16.65 0.67
N THR A 53 24.96 17.95 0.99
CA THR A 53 25.86 18.49 2.02
C THR A 53 25.47 17.94 3.39
N PRO A 54 26.35 17.99 4.41
CA PRO A 54 26.02 17.54 5.75
C PRO A 54 24.74 18.19 6.32
N GLY A 55 24.58 19.51 6.14
CA GLY A 55 23.37 20.22 6.58
C GLY A 55 22.10 19.79 5.82
N GLN A 56 22.19 19.57 4.50
CA GLN A 56 21.08 19.06 3.71
C GLN A 56 20.71 17.63 4.11
N MET A 57 21.70 16.78 4.43
CA MET A 57 21.47 15.41 4.87
C MET A 57 20.68 15.37 6.18
N GLU A 58 21.04 16.22 7.15
CA GLU A 58 20.32 16.32 8.42
C GLU A 58 18.86 16.74 8.22
N GLN A 59 18.63 17.79 7.41
CA GLN A 59 17.27 18.23 7.06
C GLN A 59 16.49 17.16 6.31
N PHE A 60 17.13 16.47 5.37
CA PHE A 60 16.52 15.37 4.62
C PHE A 60 16.06 14.24 5.56
N GLN A 61 16.91 13.84 6.50
CA GLN A 61 16.57 12.79 7.47
C GLN A 61 15.40 13.21 8.37
N LYS A 62 15.39 14.44 8.88
CA LYS A 62 14.27 15.00 9.66
C LYS A 62 12.95 14.95 8.87
N LEU A 63 12.98 15.42 7.62
CA LEU A 63 11.81 15.39 6.73
C LEU A 63 11.34 13.97 6.41
N ARG A 64 12.27 13.03 6.24
CA ARG A 64 11.97 11.62 6.00
C ARG A 64 11.33 10.95 7.21
N ILE A 65 11.88 11.16 8.41
CA ILE A 65 11.33 10.59 9.66
C ILE A 65 9.91 11.12 9.87
N ALA A 66 9.72 12.44 9.80
CA ALA A 66 8.40 13.06 9.98
C ALA A 66 7.37 12.52 8.98
N PHE A 67 7.75 12.38 7.70
CA PHE A 67 6.89 11.82 6.67
C PHE A 67 6.48 10.37 6.97
N HIS A 68 7.43 9.51 7.34
CA HIS A 68 7.12 8.11 7.66
C HIS A 68 6.25 7.99 8.92
N THR A 69 6.54 8.75 9.97
CA THR A 69 5.71 8.76 11.20
C THR A 69 4.26 9.14 10.90
N GLN A 70 4.03 10.18 10.08
CA GLN A 70 2.68 10.59 9.70
C GLN A 70 1.99 9.54 8.82
N LEU A 71 2.72 8.95 7.86
CA LEU A 71 2.19 7.91 6.98
C LEU A 71 1.83 6.64 7.76
N ASP A 72 2.63 6.25 8.75
CA ASP A 72 2.38 5.08 9.59
C ASP A 72 1.11 5.30 10.44
N SER A 73 0.92 6.50 10.99
CA SER A 73 -0.30 6.88 11.72
C SER A 73 -1.55 6.79 10.84
N LEU A 74 -1.50 7.31 9.61
CA LEU A 74 -2.61 7.20 8.65
C LEU A 74 -2.89 5.74 8.28
N SER A 75 -1.83 4.96 8.05
CA SER A 75 -1.97 3.54 7.71
C SER A 75 -2.61 2.74 8.83
N ALA A 76 -2.21 2.97 10.08
CA ALA A 76 -2.82 2.33 11.25
C ALA A 76 -4.31 2.68 11.38
N ASN A 77 -4.68 3.93 11.08
CA ASN A 77 -6.08 4.37 11.10
C ASN A 77 -6.92 3.67 10.02
N VAL A 78 -6.40 3.56 8.80
CA VAL A 78 -7.04 2.83 7.70
C VAL A 78 -7.17 1.34 8.04
N ASP A 79 -6.13 0.72 8.59
CA ASP A 79 -6.18 -0.68 9.00
C ASP A 79 -7.22 -0.95 10.08
N GLN A 80 -7.35 -0.05 11.07
CA GLN A 80 -8.40 -0.13 12.08
C GLN A 80 -9.79 -0.06 11.44
N LYS A 81 -10.01 0.88 10.51
CA LYS A 81 -11.31 1.01 9.82
C LYS A 81 -11.62 -0.18 8.91
N ASN A 82 -10.63 -0.73 8.22
CA ASN A 82 -10.79 -1.96 7.46
C ASN A 82 -11.19 -3.14 8.34
N LYS A 83 -10.65 -3.24 9.56
CA LYS A 83 -11.08 -4.27 10.52
C LYS A 83 -12.54 -4.08 10.94
N LEU A 84 -12.95 -2.84 11.24
CA LEU A 84 -14.35 -2.53 11.57
C LEU A 84 -15.28 -2.85 10.40
N LEU A 85 -14.89 -2.49 9.17
CA LEU A 85 -15.63 -2.79 7.96
C LEU A 85 -15.80 -4.31 7.75
N ALA A 86 -14.73 -5.08 7.97
CA ALA A 86 -14.77 -6.54 7.91
C ALA A 86 -15.65 -7.16 8.99
N VAL A 87 -15.80 -6.54 10.15
CA VAL A 87 -16.73 -6.97 11.20
C VAL A 87 -18.17 -6.66 10.79
N GLU A 88 -18.44 -5.47 10.24
CA GLU A 88 -19.79 -5.06 9.81
C GLU A 88 -20.33 -5.98 8.69
N ILE A 89 -19.51 -6.26 7.68
CA ILE A 89 -19.89 -7.11 6.54
C ILE A 89 -20.21 -8.56 6.96
N LYS A 90 -19.69 -9.02 8.11
CA LYS A 90 -19.92 -10.38 8.61
C LYS A 90 -21.21 -10.54 9.41
N LYS A 91 -21.92 -9.46 9.75
CA LYS A 91 -23.18 -9.55 10.48
C LYS A 91 -24.27 -10.20 9.63
N ASP A 92 -25.23 -10.86 10.26
CA ASP A 92 -26.40 -11.43 9.58
C ASP A 92 -27.26 -10.36 8.90
N SER A 93 -27.25 -9.14 9.46
CA SER A 93 -27.87 -7.95 8.87
C SER A 93 -26.87 -6.78 8.94
N PRO A 94 -26.02 -6.60 7.91
CA PRO A 94 -25.06 -5.50 7.86
C PRO A 94 -25.75 -4.14 7.75
N ASP A 95 -25.27 -3.14 8.50
CA ASP A 95 -25.76 -1.77 8.40
C ASP A 95 -25.05 -1.02 7.27
N THR A 96 -25.82 -0.67 6.24
CA THR A 96 -25.31 0.05 5.07
C THR A 96 -24.85 1.48 5.37
N LEU A 97 -25.41 2.13 6.41
CA LEU A 97 -24.96 3.46 6.83
C LEU A 97 -23.57 3.38 7.47
N ILE A 98 -23.34 2.38 8.32
CA ILE A 98 -22.02 2.13 8.94
C ILE A 98 -20.98 1.79 7.86
N ILE A 99 -21.33 0.93 6.90
CA ILE A 99 -20.45 0.61 5.77
C ILE A 99 -20.06 1.87 4.99
N ASN A 100 -21.05 2.69 4.61
CA ASN A 100 -20.82 3.91 3.84
C ASN A 100 -19.93 4.90 4.60
N GLN A 101 -20.15 5.05 5.91
CA GLN A 101 -19.32 5.89 6.75
C GLN A 101 -17.87 5.40 6.81
N LEU A 102 -17.66 4.10 7.06
CA LEU A 102 -16.31 3.51 7.13
C LEU A 102 -15.56 3.65 5.80
N VAL A 103 -16.24 3.41 4.67
CA VAL A 103 -15.68 3.58 3.33
C VAL A 103 -15.32 5.05 3.06
N GLY A 104 -16.20 5.98 3.43
CA GLY A 104 -15.95 7.42 3.29
C GLY A 104 -14.72 7.85 4.08
N ASP A 105 -14.62 7.41 5.33
CA ASP A 105 -13.47 7.69 6.18
C ASP A 105 -12.16 7.09 5.64
N ILE A 106 -12.19 5.83 5.20
CA ILE A 106 -11.02 5.17 4.59
C ILE A 106 -10.56 5.97 3.38
N SER A 107 -11.49 6.37 2.51
CA SER A 107 -11.18 7.15 1.31
C SER A 107 -10.56 8.49 1.66
N ALA A 108 -11.11 9.21 2.65
CA ALA A 108 -10.56 10.48 3.12
C ALA A 108 -9.10 10.33 3.62
N ARG A 109 -8.80 9.27 4.39
CA ARG A 109 -7.43 9.00 4.87
C ARG A 109 -6.48 8.59 3.76
N GLN A 110 -6.95 7.85 2.76
CA GLN A 110 -6.16 7.55 1.57
C GLN A 110 -5.83 8.81 0.77
N THR A 111 -6.79 9.73 0.63
CA THR A 111 -6.58 11.04 0.01
C THR A 111 -5.57 11.87 0.80
N GLU A 112 -5.68 11.93 2.13
CA GLU A 112 -4.70 12.59 3.00
C GLU A 112 -3.29 12.03 2.84
N SER A 113 -3.16 10.70 2.75
CA SER A 113 -1.89 10.04 2.46
C SER A 113 -1.29 10.46 1.11
N GLN A 114 -2.11 10.69 0.07
CA GLN A 114 -1.62 11.14 -1.23
C GLN A 114 -1.09 12.57 -1.15
N TYR A 115 -1.84 13.47 -0.50
CA TYR A 115 -1.38 14.83 -0.26
C TYR A 115 -0.09 14.87 0.55
N LEU A 116 0.03 14.03 1.58
CA LEU A 116 1.24 13.94 2.39
C LEU A 116 2.48 13.58 1.55
N VAL A 117 2.35 12.66 0.58
CA VAL A 117 3.45 12.32 -0.34
C VAL A 117 3.84 13.51 -1.21
N ILE A 118 2.87 14.23 -1.75
CA ILE A 118 3.11 15.42 -2.58
C ILE A 118 3.82 16.51 -1.76
N HIS A 119 3.33 16.78 -0.54
CA HIS A 119 3.95 17.74 0.36
C HIS A 119 5.36 17.33 0.77
N HIS A 120 5.63 16.03 0.99
CA HIS A 120 6.97 15.53 1.25
C HIS A 120 7.92 15.86 0.10
N PHE A 121 7.52 15.65 -1.16
CA PHE A 121 8.32 16.02 -2.33
C PHE A 121 8.61 17.52 -2.39
N PHE A 122 7.63 18.38 -2.06
CA PHE A 122 7.84 19.82 -2.01
C PHE A 122 8.81 20.22 -0.89
N SER A 123 8.71 19.60 0.28
CA SER A 123 9.62 19.86 1.41
C SER A 123 11.06 19.45 1.07
N ILE A 124 11.27 18.30 0.42
CA ILE A 124 12.60 17.91 -0.07
C ILE A 124 13.10 18.90 -1.13
N LYS A 125 12.25 19.31 -2.07
CA LYS A 125 12.63 20.26 -3.12
C LYS A 125 13.20 21.56 -2.57
N LYS A 126 12.68 22.06 -1.44
CA LYS A 126 13.13 23.31 -0.80
C LYS A 126 14.56 23.26 -0.28
N ILE A 127 15.05 22.08 0.12
CA ILE A 127 16.41 21.93 0.70
C ILE A 127 17.47 21.58 -0.33
N LEU A 128 17.07 21.26 -1.58
CA LEU A 128 17.97 20.83 -2.65
C LEU A 128 18.24 21.97 -3.66
N THR A 129 19.46 22.00 -4.20
CA THR A 129 19.76 22.82 -5.39
C THR A 129 19.05 22.29 -6.63
N LYS A 130 18.95 23.08 -7.70
CA LYS A 130 18.31 22.64 -8.96
C LYS A 130 18.93 21.35 -9.53
N GLN A 131 20.26 21.25 -9.52
CA GLN A 131 20.97 20.06 -9.99
C GLN A 131 20.70 18.83 -9.09
N GLN A 132 20.62 19.04 -7.77
CA GLN A 132 20.28 17.98 -6.82
C GLN A 132 18.82 17.51 -6.96
N GLN A 133 17.90 18.44 -7.20
CA GLN A 133 16.48 18.14 -7.44
C GLN A 133 16.33 17.20 -8.65
N GLU A 134 16.98 17.49 -9.76
CA GLU A 134 16.93 16.66 -10.97
C GLU A 134 17.36 15.22 -10.68
N LYS A 135 18.51 15.03 -10.05
CA LYS A 135 19.00 13.69 -9.66
C LYS A 135 18.05 12.99 -8.70
N PHE A 136 17.59 13.71 -7.68
CA PHE A 136 16.66 13.17 -6.70
C PHE A 136 15.37 12.67 -7.38
N PHE A 137 14.73 13.51 -8.20
CA PHE A 137 13.50 13.16 -8.91
C PHE A 137 13.72 12.00 -9.89
N ASN A 138 14.84 11.94 -10.61
CA ASN A 138 15.14 10.80 -11.48
C ASN A 138 15.19 9.46 -10.73
N ILE A 139 15.68 9.44 -9.49
CA ILE A 139 15.75 8.24 -8.65
C ILE A 139 14.37 7.86 -8.11
N VAL A 140 13.57 8.84 -7.66
CA VAL A 140 12.35 8.57 -6.87
C VAL A 140 11.05 8.57 -7.69
N LEU A 141 10.94 9.34 -8.78
CA LEU A 141 9.68 9.52 -9.51
C LEU A 141 9.23 8.22 -10.20
N GLN A 142 10.16 7.50 -10.85
CA GLN A 142 9.84 6.23 -11.50
C GLN A 142 9.24 5.22 -10.52
N ARG A 143 9.71 5.25 -9.27
CA ARG A 143 9.21 4.37 -8.22
C ARG A 143 7.84 4.79 -7.70
N PHE A 144 7.63 6.09 -7.54
CA PHE A 144 6.33 6.65 -7.17
C PHE A 144 5.26 6.29 -8.21
N MET A 145 5.56 6.47 -9.50
CA MET A 145 4.64 6.14 -10.59
C MET A 145 4.27 4.65 -10.64
N ARG A 146 5.23 3.75 -10.39
CA ARG A 146 4.97 2.30 -10.34
C ARG A 146 4.03 1.88 -9.19
N LYS A 147 4.02 2.61 -8.07
CA LYS A 147 3.23 2.25 -6.88
C LYS A 147 1.78 2.74 -6.97
N ASN A 148 1.52 3.78 -7.76
CA ASN A 148 0.20 4.35 -7.99
C ASN A 148 -0.51 3.77 -9.22
N GLN A 149 0.11 2.84 -9.95
CA GLN A 149 -0.60 2.05 -10.93
C GLN A 149 -1.50 1.06 -10.20
N LEU A 150 -2.81 1.20 -10.37
CA LEU A 150 -3.76 0.12 -10.14
C LEU A 150 -3.45 -0.98 -11.16
N SER A 151 -2.42 -1.80 -10.88
CA SER A 151 -2.10 -2.99 -11.68
C SER A 151 -3.09 -4.10 -11.33
N GLY A 152 -4.34 -3.94 -11.76
CA GLY A 152 -5.20 -5.08 -12.04
C GLY A 152 -4.84 -5.66 -13.40
N PRO A 153 -5.12 -6.95 -13.69
CA PRO A 153 -5.23 -7.36 -15.09
C PRO A 153 -6.17 -6.37 -15.78
N ALA A 154 -5.86 -5.98 -17.02
CA ALA A 154 -6.74 -5.12 -17.79
C ALA A 154 -8.17 -5.69 -17.69
N CYS A 155 -9.12 -4.91 -17.16
CA CYS A 155 -10.52 -5.29 -17.22
C CYS A 155 -10.84 -5.50 -18.70
N VAL A 156 -10.95 -6.76 -19.12
CA VAL A 156 -11.50 -7.09 -20.43
C VAL A 156 -12.90 -6.50 -20.42
N ARG A 157 -13.16 -5.52 -21.29
CA ARG A 157 -14.50 -4.97 -21.39
C ARG A 157 -15.41 -6.12 -21.79
N GLN A 158 -16.55 -6.24 -21.14
CA GLN A 158 -17.52 -7.31 -21.37
C GLN A 158 -18.00 -7.42 -22.82
N LYS A 159 -17.75 -6.39 -23.64
CA LYS A 159 -17.96 -6.37 -25.10
C LYS A 159 -16.97 -7.22 -25.90
N ASP A 160 -15.85 -7.63 -25.31
CA ASP A 160 -14.78 -8.38 -25.96
C ASP A 160 -14.84 -9.90 -25.65
N ILE A 161 -15.89 -10.35 -24.95
CA ILE A 161 -16.15 -11.78 -24.72
C ILE A 161 -16.93 -12.31 -25.93
N PRO A 162 -16.35 -13.18 -26.77
CA PRO A 162 -17.12 -13.82 -27.83
C PRO A 162 -18.22 -14.68 -27.20
N ASN A 163 -19.47 -14.41 -27.56
CA ASN A 163 -20.61 -15.26 -27.23
C ASN A 163 -20.28 -16.68 -27.70
N LYS A 164 -20.24 -17.62 -26.76
CA LYS A 164 -20.16 -19.06 -27.02
C LYS A 164 -21.53 -19.68 -26.78
#